data_AF-A0A6P5AM34-F1
#
_entry.id   AF-A0A6P5AM34-F1
#
_cell.length_a   1.000
_cell.length_b   1.000
_cell.length_c   1.000
_cell.angle_alpha   90.00
_cell.angle_beta   90.00
_cell.angle_gamma   90.00
#
_symmetry.space_group_name_H-M   'P 1'
#
loop_
_entity.id
_entity.type
_entity.pdbx_description
1 polymer ?
#
loop_
_entity_poly.entity_id
_entity_poly.type
_entity_poly.pdbx_seq_one_letter_code
_entity_poly.pdbx_strand_id
1 'polypeptide(L)'
;MAVADHPKNFASQEPVSLISPRGHRICQAYEEEAFLAKAGAVIMSQGYFDRVSKPQGVVDFGVSENKLMFDVVEKKLAEPKIQKLEPHMLYYDEMPGSMR
;
A
#
# COMPACT_ATOMS: atom_id res chain seq x y z
N MET A 1 -35.30 11.51 33.27
CA MET A 1 -35.56 10.53 32.20
C MET A 1 -34.22 10.12 31.63
N ALA A 2 -33.73 8.92 31.98
CA ALA A 2 -32.51 8.37 31.40
C ALA A 2 -32.87 7.64 30.11
N VAL A 3 -32.21 8.00 29.00
CA VAL A 3 -32.36 7.34 27.70
C VAL A 3 -31.59 6.03 27.79
N ALA A 4 -32.28 4.91 27.58
CA ALA A 4 -31.68 3.59 27.58
C ALA A 4 -30.81 3.43 26.32
N ASP A 5 -29.50 3.30 26.52
CA ASP A 5 -28.56 2.92 25.46
C ASP A 5 -28.84 1.47 25.05
N HIS A 6 -29.30 1.27 23.82
CA HIS A 6 -29.43 -0.06 23.25
C HIS A 6 -28.05 -0.60 22.89
N PRO A 7 -27.68 -1.83 23.31
CA PRO A 7 -26.41 -2.43 22.93
C PRO A 7 -26.39 -2.65 21.41
N LYS A 8 -25.45 -1.99 20.73
CA LYS A 8 -25.19 -2.20 19.29
C LYS A 8 -24.77 -3.66 19.12
N ASN A 9 -25.60 -4.42 18.42
CA ASN A 9 -25.36 -5.84 18.15
C ASN A 9 -24.27 -5.95 17.07
N PHE A 10 -23.04 -6.25 17.47
CA PHE A 10 -21.86 -6.36 16.57
C PHE A 10 -21.82 -7.69 15.78
N ALA A 11 -22.87 -8.51 15.84
CA ALA A 11 -22.83 -9.92 15.45
C ALA A 11 -23.09 -10.22 13.95
N SER A 12 -22.98 -9.25 13.05
CA SER A 12 -23.19 -9.50 11.61
C SER A 12 -22.31 -8.66 10.69
N GLN A 13 -21.02 -8.52 11.02
CA GLN A 13 -20.08 -8.01 10.03
C GLN A 13 -19.67 -9.17 9.12
N GLU A 14 -20.19 -9.17 7.89
CA GLU A 14 -19.67 -9.96 6.78
C GLU A 14 -18.13 -9.83 6.76
N PRO A 15 -17.38 -10.92 6.53
CA PRO A 15 -15.93 -10.87 6.55
C PRO A 15 -15.45 -9.85 5.51
N VAL A 16 -14.83 -8.78 5.99
CA VAL A 16 -14.25 -7.77 5.11
C VAL A 16 -13.16 -8.47 4.29
N SER A 17 -13.38 -8.56 2.98
CA SER A 17 -12.41 -9.10 2.05
C SER A 17 -11.06 -8.40 2.27
N LEU A 18 -10.04 -9.16 2.68
CA LEU A 18 -8.67 -8.68 2.91
C LEU A 18 -8.02 -8.16 1.62
N ILE A 19 -8.63 -8.46 0.48
CA ILE A 19 -8.16 -8.07 -0.85
C ILE A 19 -9.14 -7.10 -1.50
N SER A 20 -8.56 -6.05 -2.10
CA SER A 20 -9.32 -5.07 -2.89
C SER A 20 -10.02 -5.75 -4.09
N PRO A 21 -11.09 -5.16 -4.65
CA PRO A 21 -11.74 -5.69 -5.87
C PRO A 21 -10.80 -5.85 -7.07
N ARG A 22 -9.74 -5.03 -7.16
CA ARG A 22 -8.68 -5.21 -8.16
C ARG A 22 -7.82 -6.43 -7.82
N GLY A 23 -7.41 -6.59 -6.55
CA GLY A 23 -6.65 -7.75 -6.09
C GLY A 23 -7.38 -9.06 -6.34
N HIS A 24 -8.69 -9.11 -6.06
CA HIS A 24 -9.52 -10.28 -6.33
C HIS A 24 -9.52 -10.68 -7.81
N ARG A 25 -9.67 -9.72 -8.72
CA ARG A 25 -9.59 -9.98 -10.17
C ARG A 25 -8.22 -10.49 -10.63
N ILE A 26 -7.13 -10.05 -9.99
CA ILE A 26 -5.78 -10.54 -10.30
C ILE A 26 -5.61 -11.98 -9.81
N CYS A 27 -6.08 -12.29 -8.60
CA CYS A 27 -6.05 -13.66 -8.06
C CYS A 27 -6.88 -14.61 -8.91
N GLN A 28 -8.11 -14.22 -9.27
CA GLN A 28 -8.97 -15.01 -10.13
C GLN A 28 -8.35 -15.23 -11.51
N ALA A 29 -7.72 -14.21 -12.11
CA ALA A 29 -6.99 -14.36 -13.36
C ALA A 29 -5.81 -15.35 -13.25
N TYR A 30 -5.21 -15.51 -12.07
CA TYR A 30 -4.16 -16.49 -11.83
C TYR A 30 -4.74 -17.92 -11.71
N GLU A 31 -5.85 -18.08 -10.98
CA GLU A 31 -6.57 -19.36 -10.84
C GLU A 31 -7.19 -19.84 -12.16
N GLU A 32 -7.66 -18.92 -12.99
CA GLU A 32 -8.22 -19.19 -14.32
C GLU A 32 -7.15 -19.35 -15.42
N GLU A 33 -5.87 -19.41 -15.04
CA GLU A 33 -4.72 -19.50 -15.96
C GLU A 33 -4.71 -18.43 -17.06
N ALA A 34 -5.16 -17.21 -16.77
CA ALA A 34 -5.12 -16.13 -17.73
C ALA A 34 -3.69 -15.95 -18.27
N PHE A 35 -3.57 -15.84 -19.59
CA PHE A 35 -2.28 -15.87 -20.29
C PHE A 35 -1.26 -14.90 -19.68
N LEU A 36 -1.67 -13.67 -19.35
CA LEU A 36 -0.80 -12.67 -18.74
C LEU A 36 -0.40 -12.98 -17.30
N ALA A 37 -1.25 -13.67 -16.53
CA ALA A 37 -0.92 -14.09 -15.17
C ALA A 37 0.15 -15.19 -15.19
N LYS A 38 0.01 -16.17 -16.11
CA LYS A 38 0.96 -17.28 -16.27
C LYS A 38 2.28 -16.81 -16.91
N ALA A 39 2.20 -16.07 -18.01
CA ALA A 39 3.38 -15.52 -18.68
C ALA A 39 4.11 -14.53 -17.76
N GLY A 40 3.37 -13.66 -17.07
CA GLY A 40 3.92 -12.73 -16.09
C GLY A 40 4.65 -13.45 -14.97
N ALA A 41 4.05 -14.48 -14.36
CA ALA A 41 4.69 -15.24 -13.28
C ALA A 41 5.96 -15.98 -13.73
N VAL A 42 5.95 -16.58 -14.93
CA VAL A 42 7.12 -17.25 -15.51
C VAL A 42 8.22 -16.25 -15.84
N ILE A 43 7.87 -15.08 -16.37
CA ILE A 43 8.83 -14.01 -16.65
C ILE A 43 9.43 -13.50 -15.34
N MET A 44 8.60 -13.24 -14.33
CA MET A 44 9.05 -12.73 -13.02
C MET A 44 9.88 -13.76 -12.24
N SER A 45 9.65 -15.06 -12.42
CA SER A 45 10.50 -16.10 -11.81
C SER A 45 11.92 -16.15 -12.39
N GLN A 46 12.12 -15.59 -13.59
CA GLN A 46 13.46 -15.35 -14.13
C GLN A 46 14.19 -14.24 -13.40
N GLY A 47 13.55 -13.56 -12.43
CA GLY A 47 14.11 -12.53 -11.57
C GLY A 47 14.24 -11.16 -12.25
N TYR A 48 14.24 -10.12 -11.42
CA TYR A 48 14.34 -8.75 -11.91
C TYR A 48 15.72 -8.41 -12.48
N PHE A 49 15.71 -7.44 -13.38
CA PHE A 49 16.90 -6.83 -13.93
C PHE A 49 17.74 -6.22 -12.80
N ASP A 50 19.03 -6.54 -12.81
CA ASP A 50 20.04 -5.81 -12.07
C ASP A 50 21.23 -5.55 -12.97
N ARG A 51 21.71 -4.32 -13.01
CA ARG A 51 22.73 -3.90 -13.98
C ARG A 51 24.04 -4.69 -13.86
N VAL A 52 24.39 -5.14 -12.65
CA VAL A 52 25.68 -5.76 -12.37
C VAL A 52 25.56 -7.28 -12.29
N SER A 53 24.66 -7.77 -11.46
CA SER A 53 24.49 -9.19 -11.16
C SER A 53 23.59 -9.91 -12.16
N LYS A 54 22.67 -9.20 -12.84
CA LYS A 54 21.67 -9.83 -13.71
C LYS A 54 21.18 -8.92 -14.84
N PRO A 55 22.04 -8.59 -15.82
CA PRO A 55 21.69 -7.66 -16.89
C PRO A 55 20.63 -8.20 -17.86
N GLN A 56 20.35 -9.50 -17.82
CA GLN A 56 19.29 -10.16 -18.60
C GLN A 56 17.99 -10.36 -17.81
N GLY A 57 17.91 -9.84 -16.58
CA GLY A 57 16.69 -9.92 -15.79
C GLY A 57 15.57 -9.03 -16.34
N VAL A 58 14.37 -9.20 -15.79
CA VAL A 58 13.16 -8.50 -16.25
C VAL A 58 13.10 -7.09 -15.70
N VAL A 59 12.87 -6.10 -16.57
CA VAL A 59 12.64 -4.71 -16.15
C VAL A 59 11.17 -4.52 -15.78
N ASP A 60 10.91 -4.03 -14.56
CA ASP A 60 9.55 -3.78 -14.09
C ASP A 60 9.01 -2.44 -14.62
N PHE A 61 8.02 -2.54 -15.52
CA PHE A 61 7.18 -1.42 -15.97
C PHE A 61 5.71 -1.57 -15.53
N GLY A 62 5.41 -2.59 -14.72
CA GLY A 62 4.04 -2.94 -14.31
C GLY A 62 3.53 -2.13 -13.12
N VAL A 63 4.42 -1.49 -12.37
CA VAL A 63 4.09 -0.72 -11.17
C VAL A 63 4.13 0.78 -11.44
N SER A 64 3.07 1.48 -11.06
CA SER A 64 2.97 2.94 -11.10
C SER A 64 3.68 3.58 -9.90
N GLU A 65 4.98 3.35 -9.77
CA GLU A 65 5.83 3.92 -8.72
C GLU A 65 6.54 5.20 -9.20
N ASN A 66 6.51 6.25 -8.37
CA ASN A 66 7.28 7.47 -8.63
C ASN A 66 8.54 7.50 -7.77
N LYS A 67 9.70 7.27 -8.40
CA LYS A 67 11.03 7.31 -7.75
C LYS A 67 11.80 8.60 -8.06
N LEU A 68 11.23 9.49 -8.89
CA LEU A 68 11.93 10.66 -9.44
C LEU A 68 12.13 11.78 -8.42
N MET A 69 11.43 11.74 -7.28
CA MET A 69 11.42 12.81 -6.27
C MET A 69 12.08 12.41 -4.95
N PHE A 70 12.72 11.24 -4.89
CA PHE A 70 13.30 10.74 -3.63
C PHE A 70 14.41 11.65 -3.12
N ASP A 71 15.27 12.18 -3.99
CA ASP A 71 16.32 13.13 -3.64
C ASP A 71 15.77 14.43 -3.01
N VAL A 72 14.67 14.95 -3.56
CA VAL A 72 14.00 16.16 -3.04
C VAL A 72 13.40 15.87 -1.66
N VAL A 73 12.71 14.74 -1.51
CA VAL A 73 12.08 14.34 -0.25
C VAL A 73 13.14 14.07 0.82
N GLU A 74 14.20 13.32 0.50
CA GLU A 74 15.32 13.04 1.40
C GLU A 74 15.97 14.33 1.89
N LYS A 75 16.28 15.25 0.97
CA LYS A 75 16.83 16.56 1.32
C LYS A 75 15.90 17.34 2.25
N LYS A 76 14.59 17.28 2.00
CA LYS A 76 13.60 17.97 2.81
C LYS A 76 13.55 17.39 4.22
N LEU A 77 13.53 16.07 4.35
CA LEU A 77 13.51 15.36 5.63
C LEU A 77 14.82 15.53 6.42
N ALA A 78 15.94 15.80 5.75
CA ALA A 78 17.21 16.12 6.40
C ALA A 78 17.24 17.51 7.08
N GLU A 79 16.24 18.37 6.84
CA GLU A 79 16.19 19.69 7.47
C GLU A 79 15.90 19.61 8.99
N PRO A 80 16.69 20.28 9.86
CA PRO A 80 16.49 20.24 11.31
C PRO A 80 15.11 20.74 11.77
N LYS A 81 14.45 21.57 10.95
CA LYS A 81 13.11 22.08 11.22
C LYS A 81 12.05 20.98 11.19
N ILE A 82 12.21 19.99 10.31
CA ILE A 82 11.25 18.88 10.13
C ILE A 82 11.49 17.77 11.14
N GLN A 83 12.71 17.66 11.65
CA GLN A 83 13.10 16.65 12.65
C GLN A 83 12.61 16.98 14.07
N LYS A 84 11.94 18.12 14.26
CA LYS A 84 11.35 18.50 15.55
C LYS A 84 9.91 18.02 15.64
N LEU A 85 9.67 17.14 16.60
CA LEU A 85 8.31 16.80 17.03
C LEU A 85 7.84 17.89 18.00
N GLU A 86 6.77 18.58 17.64
CA GLU A 86 6.13 19.53 18.53
C GLU A 86 5.21 18.78 19.52
N PRO A 87 5.02 19.27 20.77
CA PRO A 87 4.26 18.54 21.78
C PRO A 87 2.83 18.15 21.35
N HIS A 88 2.17 18.96 20.52
CA HIS A 88 0.82 18.66 20.02
C HIS A 88 0.79 17.49 19.03
N MET A 89 1.91 17.10 18.44
CA MET A 89 2.03 15.92 17.56
C MET A 89 2.10 14.61 18.36
N LEU A 90 2.29 14.67 19.68
CA LEU A 90 2.34 13.51 20.56
C LEU A 90 0.96 13.04 21.03
N TYR A 91 -0.07 13.86 20.81
CA TYR A 91 -1.44 13.54 21.14
C TYR A 91 -2.20 13.22 19.85
N TYR A 92 -2.79 12.03 19.78
CA TYR A 92 -3.81 11.74 18.79
C TYR A 92 -5.08 12.48 19.21
N ASP A 93 -5.36 13.64 18.61
CA ASP A 93 -6.73 14.16 18.63
C ASP A 93 -7.60 13.15 17.88
N GLU A 94 -8.80 12.87 18.39
CA GLU A 94 -9.78 11.93 17.82
C GLU A 94 -10.38 12.41 16.47
N MET A 95 -9.60 13.14 15.66
CA MET A 95 -10.01 13.73 14.40
C MET A 95 -9.55 12.87 13.20
N PRO A 96 -10.44 12.60 12.22
CA PRO A 96 -10.12 11.83 11.04
C PRO A 96 -9.23 12.65 10.09
N GLY A 97 -7.92 12.44 10.17
CA GLY A 97 -6.94 13.14 9.34
C GLY A 97 -6.76 14.60 9.74
N SER A 98 -5.57 15.16 9.50
CA SER A 98 -5.27 16.54 9.87
C SER A 98 -6.24 17.50 9.15
N MET A 99 -7.25 18.03 9.84
CA MET A 99 -7.99 19.20 9.38
C MET A 99 -7.01 20.38 9.46
N ARG A 100 -6.48 20.78 8.30
CA ARG A 100 -5.94 22.12 8.11
C ARG A 100 -7.03 23.04 7.63
#